data_AF-A0A7Y6Y5N2-F1
#
_entry.id   AF-A0A7Y6Y5N2-F1
#
_cell.length_a   1.000
_cell.length_b   1.000
_cell.length_c   1.000
_cell.angle_alpha   90.00
_cell.angle_beta   90.00
_cell.angle_gamma   90.00
#
_symmetry.space_group_name_H-M   'P 1'
#
loop_
_entity.id
_entity.type
_entity.pdbx_description
1 polymer ?
#
loop_
_entity_poly.entity_id
_entity_poly.type
_entity_poly.pdbx_seq_one_letter_code
_entity_poly.pdbx_strand_id
1 'polypeptide(L)' 'MGHRGMDFVMIYRLIRCLNKGLPLDINVYDSVLWSSITPLSELSVAQNSTSVKVPDFTGGTWQKKE' A
#
# COMPACT_ATOMS: atom_id res chain seq x y z
N MET A 1 -23.59 -0.99 -5.01
CA MET A 1 -23.64 -2.25 -4.23
C MET A 1 -22.24 -2.81 -4.28
N GLY A 2 -21.56 -2.92 -3.13
CA GLY A 2 -20.12 -3.17 -3.09
C GLY A 2 -19.67 -4.47 -3.77
N HIS A 3 -18.35 -4.64 -3.92
CA HIS A 3 -17.72 -5.77 -4.61
C HIS A 3 -17.94 -7.10 -3.86
N ARG A 4 -19.17 -7.65 -3.93
CA ARG A 4 -19.62 -8.89 -3.25
C ARG A 4 -19.33 -8.92 -1.75
N GLY A 5 -19.44 -7.77 -1.07
CA GLY A 5 -19.27 -7.65 0.38
C GLY A 5 -17.84 -7.35 0.85
N MET A 6 -16.83 -7.35 -0.02
CA MET A 6 -15.47 -6.93 0.38
C MET A 6 -15.44 -5.50 0.91
N ASP A 7 -16.12 -4.57 0.22
CA ASP A 7 -16.16 -3.16 0.63
C ASP A 7 -16.73 -3.00 2.04
N PHE A 8 -17.72 -3.81 2.39
CA PHE A 8 -18.30 -3.83 3.74
C PHE A 8 -17.27 -4.28 4.78
N VAL A 9 -16.57 -5.40 4.51
CA VAL A 9 -15.55 -5.93 5.43
C VAL A 9 -14.40 -4.94 5.60
N MET A 10 -13.94 -4.32 4.50
CA MET A 10 -12.86 -3.33 4.51
C MET A 10 -13.22 -2.11 5.37
N ILE A 11 -14.41 -1.52 5.14
CA ILE A 11 -14.86 -0.35 5.90
C ILE A 11 -15.11 -0.72 7.37
N TYR A 12 -15.70 -1.88 7.65
CA TYR A 12 -15.92 -2.36 9.02
C TYR A 12 -14.60 -2.48 9.79
N ARG A 13 -13.56 -3.08 9.18
CA ARG A 13 -12.24 -3.25 9.80
C ARG A 13 -11.57 -1.90 10.06
N LEU A 14 -11.65 -0.97 9.11
CA LEU A 14 -11.14 0.39 9.27
C LEU A 14 -11.77 1.07 10.49
N ILE A 15 -13.11 1.10 10.56
CA ILE A 15 -13.84 1.72 11.68
C ILE A 15 -13.48 1.03 13.01
N ARG A 16 -13.39 -0.30 13.03
CA ARG A 16 -13.04 -1.06 14.22
C ARG A 16 -11.63 -0.72 14.72
N CYS A 17 -10.64 -0.61 13.83
CA CYS A 17 -9.27 -0.28 14.21
C CYS A 17 -9.19 1.14 14.78
N LEU A 18 -9.87 2.10 14.15
CA LEU A 18 -9.94 3.48 14.64
C LEU A 18 -10.61 3.56 16.03
N ASN A 19 -11.72 2.86 16.24
CA ASN A 19 -12.42 2.87 17.52
C ASN A 19 -11.65 2.17 18.65
N LYS A 20 -10.80 1.18 18.32
CA LYS A 20 -10.04 0.40 19.31
C LYS A 20 -8.58 0.81 19.44
N GLY A 21 -8.12 1.80 18.68
CA GLY A 21 -6.71 2.19 18.62
C GLY A 21 -5.79 1.07 18.15
N LEU A 22 -6.29 0.18 17.28
CA LEU A 22 -5.49 -0.92 16.71
C LEU A 22 -4.76 -0.43 15.44
N PRO A 23 -3.61 -1.03 15.09
CA PRO A 23 -2.97 -0.82 13.80
C PRO A 23 -3.94 -1.09 12.64
N LEU A 24 -3.87 -0.27 11.60
CA LEU A 24 -4.64 -0.50 10.37
C LEU A 24 -4.07 -1.68 9.60
N ASP A 25 -4.96 -2.42 8.94
CA ASP A 25 -4.57 -3.56 8.10
C ASP A 25 -3.78 -3.16 6.86
N ILE A 26 -3.97 -1.91 6.40
CA ILE A 26 -3.22 -1.27 5.32
C ILE A 26 -2.68 0.03 5.91
N ASN A 27 -1.37 0.13 6.04
CA ASN A 27 -0.72 1.33 6.58
C ASN A 27 -0.39 2.33 5.45
N VAL A 28 0.18 3.48 5.83
CA VAL A 28 0.54 4.53 4.88
C VAL A 28 1.62 4.09 3.90
N TYR A 29 2.61 3.31 4.34
CA TYR A 29 3.71 2.85 3.51
C TYR A 29 3.26 1.83 2.47
N ASP A 30 2.28 0.97 2.80
CA ASP A 30 1.65 0.07 1.84
C ASP A 30 0.96 0.86 0.72
N SER A 31 0.21 1.89 1.10
CA SER A 31 -0.51 2.75 0.16
C SER A 31 0.45 3.54 -0.75
N VAL A 32 1.55 4.06 -0.19
CA VAL A 32 2.61 4.77 -0.94
C VAL A 32 3.32 3.81 -1.90
N LEU A 33 3.66 2.60 -1.45
CA LEU A 33 4.29 1.58 -2.28
C LEU A 33 3.43 1.26 -3.50
N TRP A 34 2.14 1.00 -3.32
CA TRP A 34 1.23 0.71 -4.43
C TRP A 34 1.05 1.90 -5.36
N SER A 35 0.91 3.10 -4.81
CA SER A 35 0.75 4.33 -5.61
C SER A 35 2.02 4.69 -6.40
N SER A 36 3.20 4.30 -5.91
CA SER A 36 4.47 4.54 -6.59
C SER A 36 4.64 3.76 -7.88
N ILE A 37 3.88 2.67 -8.08
CA ILE A 37 3.98 1.84 -9.27
C ILE A 37 3.65 2.62 -10.53
N THR A 38 2.64 3.51 -10.49
CA THR A 38 2.24 4.31 -11.65
C THR A 38 3.39 5.18 -12.19
N PRO A 39 3.99 6.11 -11.41
CA PRO A 39 5.09 6.94 -11.91
C PRO A 39 6.37 6.13 -12.21
N LEU A 40 6.65 5.07 -11.46
CA LEU A 40 7.82 4.21 -11.75
C LEU A 40 7.65 3.43 -13.06
N SER A 41 6.42 3.05 -13.39
CA SER A 41 6.10 2.39 -14.67
C SER A 41 6.25 3.35 -15.84
N GLU A 42 5.80 4.59 -15.68
CA GLU A 42 6.01 5.66 -16.68
C GLU A 42 7.50 5.90 -16.93
N LEU A 43 8.30 5.98 -15.86
CA LEU A 43 9.75 6.11 -15.94
C LEU A 43 10.41 4.91 -16.65
N SER A 44 9.98 3.68 -16.33
CA SER A 44 10.50 2.48 -16.98
C SER A 44 10.23 2.49 -18.48
N VAL A 45 9.00 2.80 -18.90
CA VAL A 45 8.63 2.90 -20.32
C VAL A 45 9.44 3.98 -21.03
N ALA A 46 9.63 5.14 -20.40
CA ALA A 46 10.47 6.21 -20.95
C ALA A 46 11.95 5.79 -21.12
N GLN A 47 12.41 4.80 -20.34
CA GLN A 47 13.76 4.24 -20.40
C GLN A 47 13.84 2.93 -21.21
N ASN A 48 13.02 2.78 -22.24
CA ASN A 48 12.96 1.57 -23.08
C ASN A 48 12.63 0.30 -22.27
N SER A 49 11.70 0.41 -21.33
CA SER A 49 11.26 -0.70 -20.45
C SER A 49 12.38 -1.28 -19.59
N THR A 50 13.36 -0.44 -19.21
CA THR A 50 14.44 -0.83 -18.30
C THR A 50 13.91 -1.02 -16.88
N SER A 51 14.55 -1.90 -16.11
CA SER A 51 14.24 -2.10 -14.68
C SER A 51 14.51 -0.83 -13.88
N VAL A 52 13.49 -0.34 -13.16
CA VAL A 52 13.57 0.80 -12.24
C VAL A 52 13.48 0.29 -10.81
N LYS A 53 14.35 0.78 -9.92
CA LYS A 53 14.34 0.41 -8.50
C LYS A 53 13.15 1.05 -7.79
N VAL A 54 12.39 0.24 -7.06
CA VAL A 54 11.33 0.73 -6.16
C VAL A 54 11.97 1.23 -4.86
N PRO A 55 11.68 2.45 -4.40
CA PRO A 55 12.22 2.97 -3.15
C PRO A 55 11.70 2.20 -1.92
N ASP A 56 12.54 2.06 -0.90
CA ASP A 56 12.10 1.60 0.41
C ASP A 56 11.51 2.77 1.20
N PHE A 57 10.18 2.89 1.16
CA PHE A 57 9.44 3.95 1.86
C PHE A 57 9.45 3.78 3.39
N THR A 58 9.79 2.60 3.90
CA THR A 58 9.78 2.30 5.33
C THR A 58 11.12 2.59 6.01
N GLY A 59 12.16 2.95 5.25
CA GLY A 59 13.51 3.19 5.80
C GLY A 59 14.11 1.95 6.46
N GLY A 60 13.86 0.77 5.90
CA GLY A 60 14.36 -0.51 6.40
C GLY A 60 13.52 -1.15 7.51
N THR A 61 12.45 -0.52 7.99
CA THR A 61 11.63 -1.12 9.05
C THR A 61 10.82 -2.33 8.59
N TRP A 62 10.57 -2.47 7.29
CA TRP A 62 9.91 -3.66 6.71
C TRP A 62 10.65 -4.98 7.00
N GLN A 63 11.96 -4.92 7.26
CA GLN A 63 12.78 -6.10 7.57
C GLN A 63 12.63 -6.58 9.02
N LYS A 64 12.09 -5.73 9.89
CA LYS A 64 11.84 -6.09 11.28
C LYS A 64 10.65 -7.06 11.29
N LYS A 65 10.85 -8.25 11.83
CA LYS A 65 9.73 -9.07 12.30
C LYS A 65 9.22 -8.43 13.59
N GLU A 66 7.95 -8.06 13.59
CA GLU A 66 7.22 -7.85 14.85
C GLU A 66 7.17 -9.14 15.67
#